data_AF-A0A238VVT5-F1
#
_entry.id   AF-A0A238VVT5-F1
#
_cell.length_a   1.000
_cell.length_b   1.000
_cell.length_c   1.000
_cell.angle_alpha   90.00
_cell.angle_beta   90.00
_cell.angle_gamma   90.00
#
_symmetry.space_group_name_H-M   'P 1'
#
loop_
_entity.id
_entity.type
_entity.pdbx_description
1 polymer ?
#
loop_
_entity_poly.entity_id
_entity_poly.type
_entity_poly.pdbx_seq_one_letter_code
_entity_poly.pdbx_strand_id
1 'polypeptide(L)'
;MTVNAGTVDLLLVPRTGRNIARWKARAAKRREDWVYVASDDEATILALDEPSEPGMRDEAAAVIYPELHTRLVSWWLVHAWRSIDLLEDTVDNLWRWRIASGAVTARAVVEEAGALVDQAQKLAEAWRIAKATPADALKRPGTVRDALAPVLLHAGMGSRLAHSHEKLQATNVLTLVKKLAKVSGEPRFHEWYDWLSDAAHPAFGATIAYASPPMAHESGAVLVRYYARSPLSLEGDGQHQLLEPTIAFIVADALIGAGRLIADILDRSLALVDDVGLTTAAATLTRRPYWRNFSPVRGSRPCPCGRGKWSKCGHRWGEAAPGIASSQGSPAR
;
A
#
# COMPACT_ATOMS: atom_id res chain seq x y z
N MET A 1 -0.56 5.94 16.37
CA MET A 1 0.77 6.59 16.49
C MET A 1 1.69 6.18 15.33
N THR A 2 1.33 6.52 14.09
CA THR A 2 2.12 6.24 12.86
C THR A 2 2.59 7.51 12.14
N VAL A 3 2.03 8.68 12.49
CA VAL A 3 2.26 9.97 11.82
C VAL A 3 3.74 10.39 11.80
N ASN A 4 4.50 10.08 12.86
CA ASN A 4 5.93 10.41 12.97
C ASN A 4 6.84 9.17 12.90
N ALA A 5 6.34 8.03 12.43
CA ALA A 5 7.19 6.85 12.28
C ALA A 5 8.27 7.15 11.22
N GLY A 6 9.52 6.75 11.49
CA GLY A 6 10.60 6.79 10.51
C GLY A 6 11.12 5.37 10.29
N THR A 7 11.50 5.05 9.06
CA THR A 7 12.10 3.75 8.74
C THR A 7 13.26 3.90 7.77
N VAL A 8 14.03 2.83 7.62
CA VAL A 8 15.05 2.68 6.59
C VAL A 8 14.54 1.68 5.57
N ASP A 9 14.81 1.93 4.30
CA ASP A 9 14.57 0.98 3.21
C ASP A 9 15.91 0.47 2.68
N LEU A 10 16.14 -0.84 2.76
CA LEU A 10 17.37 -1.46 2.28
C LEU A 10 17.09 -2.11 0.93
N LEU A 11 17.95 -1.84 -0.06
CA LEU A 11 17.88 -2.49 -1.36
C LEU A 11 19.22 -3.14 -1.68
N LEU A 12 19.22 -4.47 -1.78
CA LEU A 12 20.42 -5.20 -2.18
C LEU A 12 20.64 -5.05 -3.68
N VAL A 13 21.83 -4.55 -4.04
CA VAL A 13 22.28 -4.46 -5.43
C VAL A 13 23.21 -5.63 -5.73
N PRO A 14 22.84 -6.53 -6.67
CA PRO A 14 23.71 -7.62 -7.09
C PRO A 14 25.05 -7.09 -7.63
N ARG A 15 26.16 -7.65 -7.12
CA ARG A 15 27.52 -7.31 -7.58
C ARG A 15 28.06 -8.44 -8.43
N THR A 16 28.66 -8.09 -9.57
CA THR A 16 29.24 -9.05 -10.52
C THR A 16 30.67 -8.68 -10.93
N GLY A 17 31.46 -9.67 -11.31
CA GLY A 17 32.80 -9.50 -11.89
C GLY A 17 33.73 -8.56 -11.09
N ARG A 18 34.34 -7.59 -11.77
CA ARG A 18 35.32 -6.65 -11.15
C ARG A 18 34.74 -5.82 -10.01
N ASN A 19 33.41 -5.65 -9.94
CA ASN A 19 32.77 -4.90 -8.86
C ASN A 19 32.83 -5.64 -7.52
N ILE A 20 32.92 -6.97 -7.52
CA ILE A 20 33.09 -7.78 -6.31
C ILE A 20 34.45 -7.46 -5.67
N ALA A 21 35.54 -7.56 -6.44
CA ALA A 21 36.89 -7.29 -5.95
C ALA A 21 37.04 -5.85 -5.44
N ARG A 22 36.46 -4.88 -6.16
CA ARG A 22 36.48 -3.47 -5.76
C ARG A 22 35.74 -3.22 -4.45
N TRP A 23 34.60 -3.88 -4.24
CA TRP A 23 33.84 -3.79 -3.00
C TRP A 23 34.61 -4.42 -1.83
N LYS A 24 35.11 -5.65 -1.96
CA LYS A 24 35.90 -6.33 -0.91
C LYS A 24 37.09 -5.49 -0.46
N ALA A 25 37.83 -4.90 -1.41
CA ALA A 25 38.97 -4.02 -1.10
C ALA A 25 38.56 -2.75 -0.31
N ARG A 26 37.39 -2.18 -0.63
CA ARG A 26 36.87 -1.00 0.09
C ARG A 26 36.38 -1.34 1.50
N ALA A 27 35.64 -2.44 1.64
CA ALA A 27 35.15 -2.92 2.93
C ALA A 27 36.32 -3.18 3.90
N ALA A 28 37.36 -3.89 3.43
CA ALA A 28 38.57 -4.16 4.22
C ALA A 28 39.29 -2.88 4.67
N LYS A 29 39.41 -1.88 3.79
CA LYS A 29 40.05 -0.60 4.12
C LYS A 29 39.31 0.17 5.23
N ARG A 30 37.98 0.06 5.27
CA ARG A 30 37.13 0.80 6.21
C ARG A 30 36.86 0.05 7.51
N ARG A 31 37.30 -1.21 7.63
CA ARG A 31 37.01 -2.09 8.77
C ARG A 31 35.51 -2.18 9.07
N GLU A 32 34.71 -2.21 8.01
CA GLU A 32 33.26 -2.40 8.09
C GLU A 32 32.97 -3.91 8.24
N ASP A 33 32.00 -4.25 9.09
CA ASP A 33 31.50 -5.63 9.17
C ASP A 33 30.49 -5.86 8.05
N TRP A 34 30.71 -6.92 7.25
CA TRP A 34 29.86 -7.30 6.13
C TRP A 34 29.57 -8.80 6.18
N VAL A 35 28.35 -9.15 5.81
CA VAL A 35 27.93 -10.52 5.46
C VAL A 35 27.56 -10.58 3.99
N TYR A 36 27.73 -11.73 3.34
CA TYR A 36 27.37 -11.87 1.93
C TYR A 36 26.92 -13.28 1.58
N VAL A 37 26.13 -13.38 0.51
CA VAL A 37 25.81 -14.65 -0.15
C VAL A 37 26.21 -14.57 -1.62
N ALA A 38 26.76 -15.66 -2.13
CA ALA A 38 27.13 -15.82 -3.52
C ALA A 38 26.14 -16.76 -4.23
N SER A 39 25.95 -16.56 -5.54
CA SER A 39 25.34 -17.57 -6.40
C SER A 39 26.22 -18.83 -6.46
N ASP A 40 25.65 -19.95 -6.87
CA ASP A 40 26.37 -21.24 -6.98
C ASP A 40 27.61 -21.17 -7.89
N ASP A 41 27.59 -20.30 -8.89
CA ASP A 41 28.69 -20.03 -9.82
C ASP A 41 29.64 -18.91 -9.35
N GLU A 42 29.41 -18.36 -8.16
CA GLU A 42 30.07 -17.19 -7.56
C GLU A 42 30.09 -15.93 -8.44
N ALA A 43 29.33 -15.90 -9.54
CA ALA A 43 29.32 -14.79 -10.49
C ALA A 43 28.60 -13.55 -9.92
N THR A 44 27.69 -13.77 -8.98
CA THR A 44 26.85 -12.74 -8.36
C THR A 44 26.95 -12.81 -6.84
N ILE A 45 27.16 -11.66 -6.20
CA ILE A 45 27.16 -11.53 -4.74
C ILE A 45 26.11 -10.51 -4.29
N LEU A 46 25.35 -10.88 -3.26
CA LEU A 46 24.56 -9.95 -2.45
C LEU A 46 25.28 -9.75 -1.12
N ALA A 47 25.43 -8.50 -0.68
CA ALA A 47 26.14 -8.18 0.54
C ALA A 47 25.38 -7.15 1.35
N LEU A 48 25.40 -7.32 2.67
CA LEU A 48 24.78 -6.42 3.63
C LEU A 48 25.82 -6.02 4.69
N ASP A 49 25.84 -4.74 5.03
CA ASP A 49 26.64 -4.18 6.11
C ASP A 49 25.84 -4.08 7.42
N GLU A 50 26.54 -3.73 8.49
CA GLU A 50 25.99 -3.65 9.84
C GLU A 50 25.24 -4.93 10.30
N PRO A 51 25.77 -6.15 10.04
CA PRO A 51 25.23 -7.35 10.66
C PRO A 51 25.39 -7.25 12.18
N SER A 52 24.45 -7.86 12.89
CA SER A 52 24.56 -8.13 14.32
C SER A 52 25.42 -9.38 14.58
N GLU A 53 25.77 -9.66 15.84
CA GLU A 53 26.47 -10.90 16.19
C GLU A 53 25.71 -12.19 15.83
N PRO A 54 24.37 -12.29 16.00
CA PRO A 54 23.60 -13.40 15.41
C PRO A 54 23.68 -13.42 13.88
N GLY A 55 23.62 -12.26 13.23
CA GLY A 55 23.70 -12.15 11.77
C GLY A 55 25.04 -12.62 11.20
N MET A 56 26.14 -12.38 11.90
CA MET A 56 27.46 -12.90 11.54
C MET A 56 27.55 -14.43 11.61
N ARG A 57 26.63 -15.10 12.33
CA ARG A 57 26.59 -16.57 12.44
C ARG A 57 25.66 -17.22 11.41
N ASP A 58 24.76 -16.45 10.81
CA ASP A 58 23.82 -16.90 9.78
C ASP A 58 23.79 -15.85 8.66
N GLU A 59 24.85 -15.87 7.84
CA GLU A 59 25.09 -14.85 6.82
C GLU A 59 23.95 -14.79 5.80
N ALA A 60 23.39 -15.94 5.42
CA ALA A 60 22.30 -16.00 4.44
C ALA A 60 21.01 -15.35 4.96
N ALA A 61 20.61 -15.66 6.21
CA ALA A 61 19.48 -14.99 6.84
C ALA A 61 19.75 -13.50 7.03
N ALA A 62 20.97 -13.14 7.45
CA ALA A 62 21.35 -11.75 7.73
C ALA A 62 21.37 -10.87 6.49
N VAL A 63 21.78 -11.39 5.33
CA VAL A 63 21.73 -10.64 4.07
C VAL A 63 20.29 -10.45 3.62
N ILE A 64 19.44 -11.48 3.73
CA ILE A 64 18.13 -11.50 3.09
C ILE A 64 17.00 -10.92 3.96
N TYR A 65 16.83 -11.40 5.19
CA TYR A 65 15.62 -11.10 5.96
C TYR A 65 15.49 -9.63 6.40
N PRO A 66 16.57 -8.97 6.89
CA PRO A 66 16.51 -7.53 7.18
C PRO A 66 16.13 -6.70 5.95
N GLU A 67 16.69 -7.00 4.77
CA GLU A 67 16.33 -6.28 3.55
C GLU A 67 14.85 -6.42 3.22
N LEU A 68 14.34 -7.65 3.11
CA LEU A 68 12.93 -7.87 2.76
C LEU A 68 11.98 -7.25 3.79
N HIS A 69 12.31 -7.34 5.08
CA HIS A 69 11.46 -6.82 6.13
C HIS A 69 11.44 -5.28 6.16
N THR A 70 12.60 -4.63 5.99
CA THR A 70 12.68 -3.15 5.92
C THR A 70 11.91 -2.59 4.70
N ARG A 71 11.97 -3.27 3.56
CA ARG A 71 11.17 -2.95 2.36
C ARG A 71 9.68 -3.11 2.62
N LEU A 72 9.27 -4.19 3.28
CA LEU A 72 7.87 -4.45 3.63
C LEU A 72 7.32 -3.42 4.63
N VAL A 73 8.13 -3.05 5.63
CA VAL A 73 7.82 -1.97 6.58
C VAL A 73 7.64 -0.64 5.84
N SER A 74 8.57 -0.31 4.94
CA SER A 74 8.53 0.93 4.15
C SER A 74 7.30 0.99 3.26
N TRP A 75 6.99 -0.11 2.56
CA TRP A 75 5.77 -0.27 1.79
C TRP A 75 4.50 0.04 2.63
N TRP A 76 4.39 -0.58 3.81
CA TRP A 76 3.23 -0.38 4.67
C TRP A 76 3.10 1.06 5.15
N LEU A 77 4.21 1.67 5.58
CA LEU A 77 4.23 3.06 6.07
C LEU A 77 3.86 4.05 4.98
N VAL A 78 4.38 3.89 3.76
CA VAL A 78 4.04 4.77 2.62
C VAL A 78 2.55 4.73 2.32
N HIS A 79 1.94 3.54 2.29
CA HIS A 79 0.48 3.42 2.12
C HIS A 79 -0.29 4.05 3.28
N ALA A 80 0.16 3.83 4.53
CA ALA A 80 -0.50 4.41 5.70
C ALA A 80 -0.45 5.95 5.69
N TRP A 81 0.70 6.56 5.41
CA TRP A 81 0.83 8.01 5.34
C TRP A 81 0.03 8.60 4.20
N ARG A 82 0.20 8.07 2.99
CA ARG A 82 -0.56 8.52 1.81
C ARG A 82 -2.06 8.40 2.01
N SER A 83 -2.51 7.32 2.65
CA SER A 83 -3.93 7.13 2.98
C SER A 83 -4.43 8.20 3.94
N ILE A 84 -3.69 8.52 5.00
CA ILE A 84 -4.07 9.57 5.95
C ILE A 84 -4.18 10.92 5.23
N ASP A 85 -3.15 11.30 4.47
CA ASP A 85 -3.13 12.57 3.73
C ASP A 85 -4.35 12.69 2.80
N LEU A 86 -4.62 11.64 2.01
CA LEU A 86 -5.73 11.63 1.06
C LEU A 86 -7.10 11.68 1.77
N LEU A 87 -7.29 10.92 2.85
CA LEU A 87 -8.54 10.89 3.60
C LEU A 87 -8.81 12.24 4.28
N GLU A 88 -7.80 12.83 4.93
CA GLU A 88 -7.92 14.14 5.59
C GLU A 88 -8.20 15.26 4.57
N ASP A 89 -7.47 15.27 3.46
CA ASP A 89 -7.67 16.26 2.39
C ASP A 89 -9.05 16.14 1.73
N THR A 90 -9.56 14.92 1.50
CA THR A 90 -10.92 14.74 0.96
C THR A 90 -11.98 15.26 1.93
N VAL A 91 -11.83 15.02 3.23
CA VAL A 91 -12.76 15.54 4.25
C VAL A 91 -12.72 17.07 4.30
N ASP A 92 -11.54 17.70 4.35
CA ASP A 92 -11.43 19.17 4.37
C ASP A 92 -12.02 19.79 3.09
N ASN A 93 -11.78 19.18 1.94
CA ASN A 93 -12.35 19.65 0.68
C ASN A 93 -13.88 19.55 0.66
N LEU A 94 -14.47 18.47 1.18
CA LEU A 94 -15.92 18.35 1.33
C LEU A 94 -16.48 19.42 2.27
N TRP A 95 -15.87 19.59 3.45
CA TRP A 95 -16.32 20.59 4.44
C TRP A 95 -16.26 22.02 3.92
N ARG A 96 -15.23 22.36 3.13
CA ARG A 96 -15.06 23.68 2.53
C ARG A 96 -15.80 23.84 1.21
N TRP A 97 -16.62 22.86 0.82
CA TRP A 97 -17.35 22.83 -0.45
C TRP A 97 -16.44 23.04 -1.68
N ARG A 98 -15.24 22.48 -1.64
CA ARG A 98 -14.27 22.46 -2.75
C ARG A 98 -14.46 21.20 -3.59
N ILE A 99 -15.65 21.02 -4.14
CA ILE A 99 -16.11 19.76 -4.76
C ILE A 99 -15.18 19.25 -5.87
N ALA A 100 -14.62 20.13 -6.72
CA ALA A 100 -13.66 19.71 -7.74
C ALA A 100 -12.38 19.11 -7.13
N SER A 101 -11.82 19.74 -6.10
CA SER A 101 -10.66 19.21 -5.35
C SER A 101 -11.04 17.94 -4.56
N GLY A 102 -12.26 17.91 -4.01
CA GLY A 102 -12.83 16.72 -3.38
C GLY A 102 -12.92 15.54 -4.34
N ALA A 103 -13.35 15.76 -5.60
CA ALA A 103 -13.42 14.73 -6.63
C ALA A 103 -12.05 14.17 -6.99
N VAL A 104 -11.05 15.03 -7.17
CA VAL A 104 -9.66 14.63 -7.44
C VAL A 104 -9.10 13.79 -6.29
N THR A 105 -9.27 14.24 -5.05
CA THR A 105 -8.73 13.54 -3.87
C THR A 105 -9.48 12.24 -3.60
N ALA A 106 -10.83 12.21 -3.65
CA ALA A 106 -11.61 10.98 -3.49
C ALA A 106 -11.30 9.94 -4.57
N ARG A 107 -11.09 10.38 -5.82
CA ARG A 107 -10.59 9.48 -6.87
C ARG A 107 -9.26 8.84 -6.45
N ALA A 108 -8.32 9.64 -5.97
CA ALA A 108 -7.03 9.15 -5.49
C ALA A 108 -7.18 8.20 -4.29
N VAL A 109 -8.14 8.41 -3.38
CA VAL A 109 -8.47 7.47 -2.29
C VAL A 109 -8.94 6.11 -2.85
N VAL A 110 -9.79 6.10 -3.88
CA VAL A 110 -10.24 4.86 -4.54
C VAL A 110 -9.06 4.14 -5.22
N GLU A 111 -8.19 4.88 -5.92
CA GLU A 111 -6.98 4.33 -6.55
C GLU A 111 -6.03 3.72 -5.51
N GLU A 112 -5.84 4.42 -4.38
CA GLU A 112 -5.03 3.99 -3.24
C GLU A 112 -5.56 2.70 -2.62
N ALA A 113 -6.86 2.64 -2.34
CA ALA A 113 -7.51 1.45 -1.81
C ALA A 113 -7.32 0.24 -2.75
N GLY A 114 -7.51 0.44 -4.05
CA GLY A 114 -7.32 -0.61 -5.05
C GLY A 114 -5.87 -1.10 -5.13
N ALA A 115 -4.89 -0.18 -5.10
CA ALA A 115 -3.47 -0.52 -5.10
C ALA A 115 -3.06 -1.28 -3.84
N LEU A 116 -3.47 -0.80 -2.66
CA LEU A 116 -3.18 -1.41 -1.37
C LEU A 116 -3.73 -2.84 -1.29
N VAL A 117 -4.99 -3.05 -1.70
CA VAL A 117 -5.61 -4.39 -1.74
C VAL A 117 -4.83 -5.35 -2.63
N ASP A 118 -4.56 -4.94 -3.87
CA ASP A 118 -3.86 -5.79 -4.85
C ASP A 118 -2.46 -6.17 -4.38
N GLN A 119 -1.70 -5.21 -3.86
CA GLN A 119 -0.35 -5.44 -3.38
C GLN A 119 -0.33 -6.27 -2.09
N ALA A 120 -1.22 -5.99 -1.14
CA ALA A 120 -1.31 -6.76 0.11
C ALA A 120 -1.67 -8.23 -0.17
N GLN A 121 -2.56 -8.51 -1.11
CA GLN A 121 -2.90 -9.87 -1.53
C GLN A 121 -1.70 -10.61 -2.12
N LYS A 122 -0.95 -9.95 -3.03
CA LYS A 122 0.27 -10.53 -3.62
C LYS A 122 1.34 -10.80 -2.58
N LEU A 123 1.55 -9.87 -1.64
CA LEU A 123 2.53 -10.02 -0.55
C LEU A 123 2.14 -11.15 0.41
N ALA A 124 0.86 -11.24 0.77
CA ALA A 124 0.38 -12.32 1.64
C ALA A 124 0.51 -13.69 0.97
N GLU A 125 0.22 -13.81 -0.32
CA GLU A 125 0.40 -15.05 -1.05
C GLU A 125 1.88 -15.44 -1.18
N ALA A 126 2.75 -14.48 -1.53
CA ALA A 126 4.19 -14.70 -1.56
C ALA A 126 4.72 -15.14 -0.19
N TRP A 127 4.26 -14.50 0.89
CA TRP A 127 4.65 -14.88 2.24
C TRP A 127 4.10 -16.24 2.66
N ARG A 128 2.87 -16.59 2.28
CA ARG A 128 2.28 -17.90 2.53
C ARG A 128 3.15 -19.02 1.94
N ILE A 129 3.60 -18.84 0.70
CA ILE A 129 4.52 -19.79 0.03
C ILE A 129 5.86 -19.82 0.78
N ALA A 130 6.45 -18.67 1.05
CA ALA A 130 7.75 -18.56 1.72
C ALA A 130 7.74 -19.18 3.13
N LYS A 131 6.72 -18.89 3.94
CA LYS A 131 6.58 -19.35 5.33
C LYS A 131 6.41 -20.87 5.45
N ALA A 132 5.82 -21.51 4.43
CA ALA A 132 5.68 -22.95 4.35
C ALA A 132 6.99 -23.69 3.98
N THR A 133 8.08 -22.97 3.68
CA THR A 133 9.33 -23.56 3.22
C THR A 133 10.01 -24.40 4.33
N PRO A 134 10.37 -25.67 4.06
CA PRO A 134 11.03 -26.55 5.03
C PRO A 134 12.32 -25.99 5.61
N ALA A 135 12.77 -26.55 6.73
CA ALA A 135 14.00 -26.14 7.40
C ALA A 135 15.23 -26.66 6.66
N ASP A 136 15.66 -25.91 5.65
CA ASP A 136 16.98 -26.00 5.04
C ASP A 136 17.63 -24.62 5.17
N ALA A 137 18.66 -24.53 6.03
CA ALA A 137 19.24 -23.26 6.48
C ALA A 137 19.81 -22.41 5.34
N LEU A 138 20.30 -23.04 4.27
CA LEU A 138 20.85 -22.32 3.11
C LEU A 138 19.78 -22.02 2.06
N LYS A 139 18.81 -22.92 1.88
CA LYS A 139 17.79 -22.74 0.83
C LYS A 139 16.65 -21.83 1.25
N ARG A 140 16.25 -21.84 2.52
CA ARG A 140 15.08 -21.07 2.97
C ARG A 140 15.25 -19.56 2.75
N PRO A 141 16.38 -18.90 3.10
CA PRO A 141 16.57 -17.49 2.77
C PRO A 141 16.43 -17.20 1.27
N GLY A 142 17.00 -18.03 0.42
CA GLY A 142 16.85 -17.95 -1.04
C GLY A 142 15.39 -18.04 -1.49
N THR A 143 14.66 -19.08 -1.06
CA THR A 143 13.23 -19.26 -1.40
C THR A 143 12.36 -18.09 -0.92
N VAL A 144 12.62 -17.57 0.28
CA VAL A 144 11.91 -16.40 0.81
C VAL A 144 12.18 -15.17 -0.06
N ARG A 145 13.42 -14.97 -0.50
CA ARG A 145 13.79 -13.91 -1.43
C ARG A 145 13.07 -14.04 -2.76
N ASP A 146 13.10 -15.22 -3.37
CA ASP A 146 12.51 -15.47 -4.69
C ASP A 146 11.00 -15.21 -4.69
N ALA A 147 10.33 -15.49 -3.56
CA ALA A 147 8.92 -15.21 -3.38
C ALA A 147 8.63 -13.71 -3.16
N LEU A 148 9.32 -13.05 -2.22
CA LEU A 148 8.96 -11.69 -1.77
C LEU A 148 9.63 -10.57 -2.56
N ALA A 149 10.90 -10.72 -2.94
CA ALA A 149 11.69 -9.63 -3.53
C ALA A 149 11.08 -9.08 -4.83
N PRO A 150 10.56 -9.91 -5.76
CA PRO A 150 9.92 -9.39 -6.97
C PRO A 150 8.65 -8.60 -6.67
N VAL A 151 7.83 -9.08 -5.73
CA VAL A 151 6.57 -8.40 -5.34
C VAL A 151 6.86 -7.06 -4.68
N LEU A 152 7.82 -7.02 -3.74
CA LEU A 152 8.25 -5.79 -3.09
C LEU A 152 8.91 -4.81 -4.08
N LEU A 153 9.60 -5.33 -5.11
CA LEU A 153 10.25 -4.47 -6.10
C LEU A 153 9.19 -3.79 -6.98
N HIS A 154 8.19 -4.57 -7.39
CA HIS A 154 7.05 -4.06 -8.13
C HIS A 154 6.23 -3.06 -7.31
N ALA A 155 6.01 -3.32 -6.02
CA ALA A 155 5.28 -2.43 -5.13
C ALA A 155 6.00 -1.08 -4.92
N GLY A 156 7.33 -1.09 -4.77
CA GLY A 156 8.12 0.13 -4.52
C GLY A 156 8.50 0.92 -5.78
N MET A 157 8.71 0.24 -6.92
CA MET A 157 9.28 0.85 -8.13
C MET A 157 8.37 0.72 -9.37
N GLY A 158 7.17 0.17 -9.20
CA GLY A 158 6.21 0.00 -10.29
C GLY A 158 5.82 1.34 -10.90
N SER A 159 5.80 1.43 -12.23
CA SER A 159 5.45 2.66 -12.94
C SER A 159 4.51 2.38 -14.11
N ARG A 160 3.67 3.38 -14.43
CA ARG A 160 2.79 3.40 -15.62
C ARG A 160 3.37 4.24 -16.75
N LEU A 161 4.53 4.86 -16.56
CA LEU A 161 5.14 5.72 -17.57
C LEU A 161 5.57 4.90 -18.78
N ALA A 162 5.36 5.46 -19.97
CA ALA A 162 5.93 4.91 -21.19
C ALA A 162 7.45 4.76 -21.03
N HIS A 163 8.01 3.67 -21.53
CA HIS A 163 9.43 3.29 -21.39
C HIS A 163 9.89 2.93 -19.97
N SER A 164 8.98 2.74 -19.01
CA SER A 164 9.36 2.05 -17.77
C SER A 164 9.72 0.59 -18.04
N HIS A 165 10.64 0.05 -17.24
CA HIS A 165 11.16 -1.30 -17.41
C HIS A 165 9.99 -2.30 -17.42
N GLU A 166 9.94 -3.22 -18.41
CA GLU A 166 8.78 -4.12 -18.63
C GLU A 166 8.38 -4.89 -17.36
N LYS A 167 9.38 -5.39 -16.63
CA LYS A 167 9.21 -6.09 -15.34
C LYS A 167 8.64 -5.22 -14.19
N LEU A 168 8.57 -3.90 -14.37
CA LEU A 168 8.08 -2.91 -13.40
C LEU A 168 6.82 -2.18 -13.91
N GLN A 169 6.16 -2.68 -14.96
CA GLN A 169 4.91 -2.09 -15.43
C GLN A 169 3.82 -2.27 -14.38
N ALA A 170 3.30 -1.16 -13.84
CA ALA A 170 2.28 -1.17 -12.81
C ALA A 170 0.92 -1.62 -13.35
N THR A 171 0.08 -2.16 -12.47
CA THR A 171 -1.28 -2.58 -12.84
C THR A 171 -2.11 -1.37 -13.25
N ASN A 172 -2.93 -1.51 -14.30
CA ASN A 172 -3.83 -0.45 -14.75
C ASN A 172 -4.86 -0.12 -13.65
N VAL A 173 -5.13 1.18 -13.45
CA VAL A 173 -6.04 1.64 -12.40
C VAL A 173 -7.45 1.08 -12.54
N LEU A 174 -8.00 0.99 -13.76
CA LEU A 174 -9.33 0.40 -13.96
C LEU A 174 -9.35 -1.08 -13.56
N THR A 175 -8.24 -1.79 -13.74
CA THR A 175 -8.10 -3.16 -13.22
C THR A 175 -8.09 -3.19 -11.70
N LEU A 176 -7.44 -2.23 -11.04
CA LEU A 176 -7.45 -2.10 -9.58
C LEU A 176 -8.86 -1.78 -9.06
N VAL A 177 -9.59 -0.86 -9.70
CA VAL A 177 -10.98 -0.53 -9.35
C VAL A 177 -11.90 -1.74 -9.53
N LYS A 178 -11.73 -2.52 -10.60
CA LYS A 178 -12.47 -3.79 -10.80
C LYS A 178 -12.21 -4.80 -9.68
N LYS A 179 -10.95 -4.95 -9.28
CA LYS A 179 -10.58 -5.82 -8.16
C LYS A 179 -11.15 -5.29 -6.85
N LEU A 180 -11.09 -3.98 -6.63
CA LEU A 180 -11.62 -3.31 -5.45
C LEU A 180 -13.13 -3.56 -5.29
N ALA A 181 -13.92 -3.36 -6.35
CA ALA A 181 -15.36 -3.63 -6.35
C ALA A 181 -15.66 -5.10 -6.00
N LYS A 182 -14.91 -6.04 -6.61
CA LYS A 182 -15.05 -7.47 -6.33
C LYS A 182 -14.72 -7.85 -4.88
N VAL A 183 -13.61 -7.31 -4.34
CA VAL A 183 -13.13 -7.64 -2.99
C VAL A 183 -13.98 -7.00 -1.90
N SER A 184 -14.48 -5.80 -2.13
CA SER A 184 -15.37 -5.10 -1.20
C SER A 184 -16.81 -5.61 -1.25
N GLY A 185 -17.23 -6.24 -2.35
CA GLY A 185 -18.64 -6.55 -2.60
C GLY A 185 -19.47 -5.30 -2.94
N GLU A 186 -18.83 -4.15 -3.16
CA GLU A 186 -19.47 -2.88 -3.49
C GLU A 186 -19.34 -2.61 -5.00
N PRO A 187 -20.37 -2.89 -5.82
CA PRO A 187 -20.30 -2.69 -7.26
C PRO A 187 -20.21 -1.20 -7.64
N ARG A 188 -20.64 -0.28 -6.76
CA ARG A 188 -20.67 1.16 -7.05
C ARG A 188 -19.29 1.80 -7.18
N PHE A 189 -18.21 1.13 -6.78
CA PHE A 189 -16.85 1.64 -6.99
C PHE A 189 -16.54 1.96 -8.47
N HIS A 190 -17.17 1.26 -9.42
CA HIS A 190 -17.07 1.59 -10.83
C HIS A 190 -17.71 2.93 -11.17
N GLU A 191 -18.98 3.06 -10.79
CA GLU A 191 -19.77 4.26 -11.03
C GLU A 191 -19.16 5.48 -10.34
N TRP A 192 -18.75 5.35 -9.08
CA TRP A 192 -18.06 6.40 -8.35
C TRP A 192 -16.77 6.81 -9.05
N TYR A 193 -15.93 5.85 -9.46
CA TYR A 193 -14.67 6.17 -10.12
C TYR A 193 -14.87 6.91 -11.45
N ASP A 194 -15.88 6.53 -12.24
CA ASP A 194 -16.19 7.19 -13.50
C ASP A 194 -16.66 8.64 -13.27
N TRP A 195 -17.61 8.85 -12.35
CA TRP A 195 -18.07 10.19 -11.99
C TRP A 195 -16.97 11.08 -11.41
N LEU A 196 -16.12 10.52 -10.54
CA LEU A 196 -14.99 11.24 -9.95
C LEU A 196 -13.93 11.57 -11.00
N SER A 197 -13.70 10.68 -11.96
CA SER A 197 -12.78 10.90 -13.08
C SER A 197 -13.27 11.99 -14.01
N ASP A 198 -14.58 12.01 -14.31
CA ASP A 198 -15.20 13.05 -15.12
C ASP A 198 -15.17 14.39 -14.37
N ALA A 199 -15.56 14.41 -13.10
CA ALA A 199 -15.52 15.61 -12.25
C ALA A 199 -14.13 16.19 -12.00
N ALA A 200 -13.08 15.36 -12.06
CA ALA A 200 -11.69 15.81 -12.02
C ALA A 200 -11.20 16.40 -13.35
N HIS A 201 -11.91 16.16 -14.46
CA HIS A 201 -11.50 16.58 -15.78
C HIS A 201 -11.90 18.05 -16.05
N PRO A 202 -11.01 18.88 -16.62
CA PRO A 202 -11.33 20.30 -16.91
C PRO A 202 -12.57 20.52 -17.77
N ALA A 203 -12.93 19.53 -18.60
CA ALA A 203 -14.10 19.60 -19.47
C ALA A 203 -15.44 19.47 -18.74
N PHE A 204 -15.44 19.02 -17.48
CA PHE A 204 -16.65 18.83 -16.65
C PHE A 204 -17.05 20.09 -15.85
N GLY A 205 -16.44 21.25 -16.16
CA GLY A 205 -16.46 22.44 -15.30
C GLY A 205 -17.84 23.06 -15.03
N ALA A 206 -18.82 22.92 -15.93
CA ALA A 206 -20.14 23.52 -15.77
C ALA A 206 -21.07 22.74 -14.81
N THR A 207 -20.85 21.44 -14.66
CA THR A 207 -21.78 20.52 -13.96
C THR A 207 -21.59 20.56 -12.44
N ILE A 208 -20.38 20.91 -11.96
CA ILE A 208 -20.05 20.96 -10.52
C ILE A 208 -20.68 22.20 -9.83
N ALA A 209 -20.97 23.25 -10.60
CA ALA A 209 -21.57 24.49 -10.12
C ALA A 209 -22.98 24.72 -10.69
N TYR A 210 -23.63 23.66 -11.18
CA TYR A 210 -24.88 23.77 -11.91
C TYR A 210 -26.05 24.04 -10.97
N ALA A 211 -26.67 25.21 -11.09
CA ALA A 211 -27.71 25.65 -10.16
C ALA A 211 -29.12 25.54 -10.71
N SER A 212 -29.36 25.35 -12.02
CA SER A 212 -30.72 25.29 -12.60
C SER A 212 -30.74 24.45 -13.87
N PRO A 213 -31.73 23.56 -14.14
CA PRO A 213 -31.96 23.01 -15.48
C PRO A 213 -31.95 24.10 -16.56
N PRO A 214 -31.56 23.79 -17.81
CA PRO A 214 -31.49 24.80 -18.86
C PRO A 214 -32.89 25.36 -19.10
N MET A 215 -33.11 26.65 -18.85
CA MET A 215 -34.42 27.27 -19.03
C MET A 215 -34.46 27.93 -20.39
N ALA A 216 -35.20 27.34 -21.32
CA ALA A 216 -35.43 27.94 -22.62
C ALA A 216 -36.55 28.98 -22.53
N HIS A 217 -36.31 30.17 -23.08
CA HIS A 217 -37.37 31.14 -23.32
C HIS A 217 -38.39 30.55 -24.31
N GLU A 218 -39.68 30.91 -24.20
CA GLU A 218 -40.75 30.34 -25.03
C GLU A 218 -40.52 30.50 -26.53
N SER A 219 -39.83 31.58 -26.94
CA SER A 219 -39.46 31.81 -28.34
C SER A 219 -38.36 30.88 -28.88
N GLY A 220 -37.71 30.09 -28.02
CA GLY A 220 -36.55 29.27 -28.35
C GLY A 220 -35.26 30.06 -28.62
N ALA A 221 -35.31 31.40 -28.58
CA ALA A 221 -34.19 32.25 -28.97
C ALA A 221 -33.08 32.34 -27.90
N VAL A 222 -33.40 32.05 -26.64
CA VAL A 222 -32.48 32.20 -25.50
C VAL A 222 -32.62 31.02 -24.57
N LEU A 223 -31.49 30.56 -24.05
CA LEU A 223 -31.40 29.57 -22.98
C LEU A 223 -30.59 30.16 -21.83
N VAL A 224 -31.15 30.15 -20.63
CA VAL A 224 -30.50 30.65 -19.41
C VAL A 224 -30.06 29.47 -18.55
N ARG A 225 -28.88 29.59 -17.96
CA ARG A 225 -28.33 28.67 -16.96
C ARG A 225 -27.78 29.48 -15.79
N TYR A 226 -28.17 29.13 -14.59
CA TYR A 226 -27.59 29.70 -13.38
C TYR A 226 -26.47 28.80 -12.87
N TYR A 227 -25.39 29.44 -12.43
CA TYR A 227 -24.25 28.76 -11.81
C TYR A 227 -24.06 29.28 -10.40
N ALA A 228 -23.95 28.37 -9.44
CA ALA A 228 -23.61 28.67 -8.08
C ALA A 228 -22.64 27.62 -7.57
N ARG A 229 -21.68 28.04 -6.75
CA ARG A 229 -20.67 27.13 -6.21
C ARG A 229 -21.28 26.08 -5.28
N SER A 230 -22.39 26.40 -4.62
CA SER A 230 -23.18 25.53 -3.74
C SER A 230 -24.66 25.79 -3.96
N PRO A 231 -25.26 25.26 -5.04
CA PRO A 231 -26.68 25.43 -5.27
C PRO A 231 -27.42 24.42 -4.41
N LEU A 232 -27.93 24.87 -3.27
CA LEU A 232 -28.75 24.02 -2.40
C LEU A 232 -30.22 24.03 -2.83
N SER A 233 -30.64 25.03 -3.60
CA SER A 233 -32.01 25.16 -4.07
C SER A 233 -32.15 25.93 -5.38
N LEU A 234 -33.21 25.58 -6.08
CA LEU A 234 -33.79 26.29 -7.21
C LEU A 234 -35.09 26.92 -6.77
N GLU A 235 -35.22 28.23 -6.98
CA GLU A 235 -36.48 28.96 -6.83
C GLU A 235 -36.97 29.43 -8.20
N GLY A 236 -38.15 28.96 -8.61
CA GLY A 236 -38.82 29.35 -9.86
C GLY A 236 -40.29 28.96 -9.83
N ASP A 237 -41.19 29.81 -10.36
CA ASP A 237 -42.65 29.56 -10.44
C ASP A 237 -43.33 29.14 -9.11
N GLY A 238 -42.82 29.62 -7.97
CA GLY A 238 -43.33 29.26 -6.64
C GLY A 238 -42.99 27.81 -6.21
N GLN A 239 -42.15 27.11 -6.97
CA GLN A 239 -41.63 25.79 -6.66
C GLN A 239 -40.20 25.92 -6.13
N HIS A 240 -39.90 25.17 -5.06
CA HIS A 240 -38.57 25.06 -4.47
C HIS A 240 -38.04 23.65 -4.72
N GLN A 241 -37.05 23.50 -5.59
CA GLN A 241 -36.41 22.21 -5.85
C GLN A 241 -35.04 22.16 -5.18
N LEU A 242 -34.86 21.22 -4.25
CA LEU A 242 -33.53 20.91 -3.71
C LEU A 242 -32.71 20.24 -4.81
N LEU A 243 -31.54 20.78 -5.10
CA LEU A 243 -30.59 20.14 -6.00
C LEU A 243 -29.76 19.14 -5.20
N GLU A 244 -29.77 17.89 -5.65
CA GLU A 244 -28.93 16.85 -5.07
C GLU A 244 -27.47 17.10 -5.49
N PRO A 245 -26.53 17.32 -4.55
CA PRO A 245 -25.14 17.59 -4.89
C PRO A 245 -24.45 16.26 -5.24
N THR A 246 -24.82 15.65 -6.37
CA THR A 246 -24.46 14.29 -6.79
C THR A 246 -22.97 14.02 -6.65
N ILE A 247 -22.11 14.92 -7.13
CA ILE A 247 -20.65 14.75 -7.01
C ILE A 247 -20.19 14.83 -5.55
N ALA A 248 -20.75 15.71 -4.73
CA ALA A 248 -20.40 15.79 -3.31
C ALA A 248 -20.78 14.49 -2.57
N PHE A 249 -21.95 13.91 -2.88
CA PHE A 249 -22.35 12.62 -2.33
C PHE A 249 -21.48 11.47 -2.82
N ILE A 250 -21.13 11.43 -4.11
CA ILE A 250 -20.20 10.43 -4.64
C ILE A 250 -18.82 10.55 -3.98
N VAL A 251 -18.32 11.78 -3.76
CA VAL A 251 -17.07 12.01 -3.04
C VAL A 251 -17.17 11.47 -1.61
N ALA A 252 -18.27 11.75 -0.90
CA ALA A 252 -18.49 11.26 0.47
C ALA A 252 -18.63 9.72 0.53
N ASP A 253 -19.41 9.12 -0.35
CA ASP A 253 -19.64 7.68 -0.42
C ASP A 253 -18.36 6.92 -0.78
N ALA A 254 -17.63 7.39 -1.80
CA ALA A 254 -16.35 6.82 -2.19
C ALA A 254 -15.32 6.94 -1.06
N LEU A 255 -15.27 8.09 -0.38
CA LEU A 255 -14.42 8.30 0.79
C LEU A 255 -14.73 7.30 1.91
N ILE A 256 -16.01 7.14 2.27
CA ILE A 256 -16.43 6.21 3.34
C ILE A 256 -16.13 4.77 2.95
N GLY A 257 -16.50 4.38 1.72
CA GLY A 257 -16.32 3.02 1.22
C GLY A 257 -14.83 2.64 1.13
N ALA A 258 -14.02 3.47 0.46
CA ALA A 258 -12.59 3.22 0.32
C ALA A 258 -11.84 3.36 1.64
N GLY A 259 -12.18 4.37 2.46
CA GLY A 259 -11.53 4.61 3.76
C GLY A 259 -11.71 3.45 4.74
N ARG A 260 -12.90 2.85 4.82
CA ARG A 260 -13.14 1.63 5.61
C ARG A 260 -12.25 0.49 5.15
N LEU A 261 -12.17 0.27 3.84
CA LEU A 261 -11.35 -0.81 3.30
C LEU A 261 -9.86 -0.57 3.52
N ILE A 262 -9.39 0.67 3.32
CA ILE A 262 -8.01 1.06 3.60
C ILE A 262 -7.66 0.74 5.06
N ALA A 263 -8.49 1.16 6.02
CA ALA A 263 -8.26 0.90 7.44
C ALA A 263 -8.17 -0.61 7.74
N ASP A 264 -9.11 -1.41 7.22
CA ASP A 264 -9.13 -2.86 7.40
C ASP A 264 -7.89 -3.53 6.80
N ILE A 265 -7.50 -3.15 5.58
CA ILE A 265 -6.37 -3.75 4.88
C ILE A 265 -5.04 -3.30 5.51
N LEU A 266 -4.92 -2.05 5.97
CA LEU A 266 -3.76 -1.58 6.72
C LEU A 266 -3.58 -2.38 8.02
N ASP A 267 -4.64 -2.64 8.80
CA ASP A 267 -4.49 -3.46 10.01
C ASP A 267 -4.02 -4.89 9.69
N ARG A 268 -4.63 -5.52 8.68
CA ARG A 268 -4.32 -6.90 8.29
C ARG A 268 -2.92 -7.02 7.69
N SER A 269 -2.52 -6.08 6.85
CA SER A 269 -1.18 -6.02 6.28
C SER A 269 -0.12 -5.69 7.32
N LEU A 270 -0.46 -4.98 8.40
CA LEU A 270 0.44 -4.81 9.53
C LEU A 270 0.70 -6.12 10.27
N ALA A 271 -0.33 -6.97 10.38
CA ALA A 271 -0.17 -8.34 10.87
C ALA A 271 0.80 -9.15 10.01
N LEU A 272 0.74 -8.98 8.68
CA LEU A 272 1.66 -9.59 7.73
C LEU A 272 3.10 -9.09 7.93
N VAL A 273 3.29 -7.77 8.07
CA VAL A 273 4.59 -7.15 8.35
C VAL A 273 5.19 -7.74 9.64
N ASP A 274 4.42 -7.73 10.73
CA ASP A 274 4.83 -8.27 12.02
C ASP A 274 5.17 -9.77 11.93
N ASP A 275 4.38 -10.54 11.17
CA ASP A 275 4.59 -11.98 11.01
C ASP A 275 5.86 -12.30 10.24
N VAL A 276 6.18 -11.54 9.19
CA VAL A 276 7.45 -11.66 8.46
C VAL A 276 8.62 -11.35 9.40
N GLY A 277 8.59 -10.21 10.09
CA GLY A 277 9.68 -9.79 10.99
C GLY A 277 9.91 -10.76 12.14
N LEU A 278 8.85 -11.23 12.79
CA LEU A 278 8.94 -12.14 13.94
C LEU A 278 9.25 -13.58 13.56
N THR A 279 8.76 -14.08 12.41
CA THR A 279 9.08 -15.44 11.95
C THR A 279 10.52 -15.56 11.49
N THR A 280 11.03 -14.52 10.80
CA THR A 280 12.42 -14.47 10.30
C THR A 280 13.43 -14.01 11.35
N ALA A 281 12.96 -13.41 12.45
CA ALA A 281 13.78 -12.71 13.41
C ALA A 281 14.66 -11.60 12.79
N ALA A 282 14.21 -10.97 11.69
CA ALA A 282 14.98 -10.01 10.90
C ALA A 282 15.65 -8.90 11.73
N ALA A 283 14.94 -8.37 12.73
CA ALA A 283 15.47 -7.34 13.63
C ALA A 283 16.67 -7.79 14.46
N THR A 284 16.80 -9.08 14.72
CA THR A 284 17.91 -9.64 15.50
C THR A 284 19.17 -9.88 14.67
N LEU A 285 19.08 -9.74 13.34
CA LEU A 285 20.16 -10.05 12.39
C LEU A 285 20.93 -8.82 11.94
N THR A 286 20.41 -7.61 12.15
CA THR A 286 21.04 -6.34 11.78
C THR A 286 21.18 -5.41 12.98
N ARG A 287 22.18 -4.51 12.95
CA ARG A 287 22.31 -3.39 13.91
C ARG A 287 21.50 -2.17 13.50
N ARG A 288 20.96 -2.14 12.28
CA ARG A 288 20.23 -0.99 11.76
C ARG A 288 18.91 -0.78 12.51
N PRO A 289 18.65 0.42 13.04
CA PRO A 289 17.34 0.74 13.61
C PRO A 289 16.33 1.00 12.49
N TYR A 290 15.12 0.45 12.61
CA TYR A 290 14.00 0.71 11.72
C TYR A 290 12.67 0.47 12.45
N TRP A 291 11.56 1.00 11.91
CA TRP A 291 10.23 0.85 12.54
C TRP A 291 9.80 -0.62 12.55
N ARG A 292 9.06 -1.06 13.57
CA ARG A 292 8.64 -2.47 13.75
C ARG A 292 9.79 -3.49 13.77
N ASN A 293 10.99 -3.09 14.23
CA ASN A 293 12.11 -4.00 14.46
C ASN A 293 11.91 -4.91 15.70
N PHE A 294 10.77 -5.60 15.78
CA PHE A 294 10.44 -6.47 16.90
C PHE A 294 11.29 -7.73 16.93
N SER A 295 11.67 -8.13 18.14
CA SER A 295 12.43 -9.35 18.37
C SER A 295 11.53 -10.47 18.92
N PRO A 296 11.67 -11.72 18.45
CA PRO A 296 10.94 -12.85 18.99
C PRO A 296 11.12 -13.02 20.50
N VAL A 297 10.06 -13.44 21.18
CA VAL A 297 10.08 -13.76 22.62
C VAL A 297 9.88 -15.26 22.84
N ARG A 298 9.92 -15.73 24.09
CA ARG A 298 9.77 -17.15 24.44
C ARG A 298 8.61 -17.39 25.41
N GLY A 299 8.10 -18.62 25.41
CA GLY A 299 7.09 -19.09 26.35
C GLY A 299 5.73 -18.38 26.21
N SER A 300 5.11 -18.07 27.34
CA SER A 300 3.78 -17.45 27.44
C SER A 300 3.81 -15.91 27.49
N ARG A 301 4.95 -15.30 27.16
CA ARG A 301 5.09 -13.83 27.15
C ARG A 301 4.14 -13.19 26.13
N PRO A 302 3.71 -11.93 26.35
CA PRO A 302 3.00 -11.15 25.35
C PRO A 302 3.78 -11.12 24.04
N CYS A 303 3.07 -11.32 22.94
CA CYS A 303 3.67 -11.25 21.61
C CYS A 303 3.99 -9.79 21.26
N PRO A 304 5.17 -9.49 20.70
CA PRO A 304 5.52 -8.13 20.29
C PRO A 304 4.54 -7.49 19.29
N CYS A 305 3.85 -8.29 18.48
CA CYS A 305 2.82 -7.79 17.57
C CYS A 305 1.55 -7.25 18.28
N GLY A 306 1.42 -7.45 19.60
CA GLY A 306 0.30 -7.00 20.42
C GLY A 306 -0.97 -7.86 20.31
N ARG A 307 -1.00 -8.90 19.47
CA ARG A 307 -2.21 -9.70 19.17
C ARG A 307 -2.45 -10.89 20.11
N GLY A 308 -1.70 -11.02 21.20
CA GLY A 308 -1.90 -12.08 22.19
C GLY A 308 -0.61 -12.65 22.78
N LYS A 309 -0.60 -13.94 23.12
CA LYS A 309 0.57 -14.64 23.67
C LYS A 309 1.44 -15.20 22.55
N TRP A 310 2.75 -15.12 22.69
CA TRP A 310 3.72 -15.64 21.69
C TRP A 310 3.45 -17.08 21.29
N SER A 311 3.13 -17.95 22.26
CA SER A 311 2.84 -19.37 22.01
C SER A 311 1.62 -19.64 21.12
N LYS A 312 0.75 -18.64 20.92
CA LYS A 312 -0.49 -18.77 20.14
C LYS A 312 -0.56 -17.85 18.90
N CYS A 313 0.39 -16.91 18.72
CA CYS A 313 0.34 -15.93 17.63
C CYS A 313 0.80 -16.46 16.26
N GLY A 314 1.37 -17.66 16.18
CA GLY A 314 1.69 -18.29 14.88
C GLY A 314 2.90 -17.72 14.13
N HIS A 315 3.73 -16.87 14.74
CA HIS A 315 4.97 -16.33 14.14
C HIS A 315 6.10 -17.37 14.11
N ARG A 316 5.89 -18.45 13.37
CA ARG A 316 6.81 -19.58 13.23
C ARG A 316 6.76 -20.14 11.82
N TRP A 317 7.89 -20.66 11.35
CA TRP A 317 7.94 -21.38 10.09
C TRP A 317 6.98 -22.57 10.09
N GLY A 318 6.33 -22.82 8.96
CA GLY A 318 5.35 -23.90 8.79
C GLY A 318 3.94 -23.60 9.33
N GLU A 319 3.76 -22.56 10.15
CA GLU A 319 2.43 -22.10 10.58
C GLU A 319 1.74 -21.30 9.47
N ALA A 320 0.42 -21.17 9.58
CA ALA A 320 -0.36 -20.37 8.64
C ALA A 320 0.11 -18.90 8.60
N ALA A 321 0.19 -18.33 7.41
CA ALA A 321 0.42 -16.90 7.22
C ALA A 321 -0.88 -16.11 7.51
N PRO A 322 -0.78 -14.85 7.97
CA PRO A 322 -1.95 -13.97 8.11
C PRO A 322 -2.69 -13.78 6.78
N GLY A 323 -4.02 -13.83 6.82
CA GLY A 323 -4.87 -13.62 5.64
C GLY A 323 -5.24 -12.15 5.42
N ILE A 324 -5.36 -11.74 4.15
CA ILE A 324 -5.74 -10.38 3.74
C ILE A 324 -7.21 -10.25 3.31
N ALA A 325 -8.00 -11.33 3.32
CA ALA A 325 -9.39 -11.30 2.84
C ALA A 325 -10.28 -10.31 3.61
N SER A 326 -10.87 -9.32 2.94
CA SER A 326 -11.76 -8.31 3.53
C SER A 326 -12.89 -8.95 4.35
N SER A 327 -13.13 -8.45 5.55
CA SER A 327 -14.25 -8.88 6.40
C SER A 327 -15.51 -8.10 6.06
N GLN A 328 -16.07 -8.26 4.86
CA GLN A 328 -17.42 -7.75 4.60
C GLN A 328 -18.26 -8.76 3.80
N GLY A 329 -18.96 -9.58 4.58
CA GLY A 329 -20.16 -10.33 4.21
C GLY A 329 -21.22 -10.23 5.32
N SER A 330 -21.16 -9.22 6.19
CA SER A 330 -22.23 -8.92 7.14
C SER A 330 -22.91 -7.62 6.72
N PRO A 331 -24.20 -7.65 6.33
CA PRO A 331 -24.96 -6.42 6.17
C PRO A 331 -25.01 -5.72 7.54
N ALA A 332 -24.79 -4.41 7.52
CA ALA A 332 -25.02 -3.58 8.69
C ALA A 332 -26.44 -3.87 9.22
N ARG A 333 -26.54 -4.23 10.49
CA ARG A 333 -27.80 -4.23 11.24
C ARG A 333 -28.05 -2.82 11.76
#